data_AF-A0A6I6EIY9-F1
#
_entry.id   AF-A0A6I6EIY9-F1
#
_cell.length_a   1.000
_cell.length_b   1.000
_cell.length_c   1.000
_cell.angle_alpha   90.00
_cell.angle_beta   90.00
_cell.angle_gamma   90.00
#
_symmetry.space_group_name_H-M   'P 1'
#
loop_
_entity.id
_entity.type
_entity.pdbx_description
1 polymer ?
#
loop_
_entity_poly.entity_id
_entity_poly.type
_entity_poly.pdbx_seq_one_letter_code
_entity_poly.pdbx_strand_id
1 'polypeptide(L)'
;MKSIESYTPEFVVRLQQDVGECHCPGCQHQPSLVTLRWQEQIRQSALLECDRAAGEILCREDAFMLHESLAEQPDASPLDPRVMAMNQAAINLAIASDAPAEQVLYTLGVLLSKSREQSEPQQIETLGEELAGLLQQGAMAQAFEQLPVIDTWKLEALRMLSRCELDASLDPLTGMTLVLKLNEINVLTPRYLQDMLQELEQDTRLAAFLQSHHSVFRNLMLYEFYHHLFPGEDVAEWEQQYHHLCQRYFSLKMLCALFIQSELTLDNENIAALFAARQRNTAIVVSDNPLLTGISLLR
;
A
#
# COMPACT_ATOMS: atom_id res chain seq x y z
N MET A 1 -19.76 -24.89 -21.18
CA MET A 1 -19.55 -23.92 -20.10
C MET A 1 -18.27 -23.17 -20.41
N LYS A 2 -18.26 -21.84 -20.24
CA LYS A 2 -17.04 -21.05 -20.41
C LYS A 2 -16.23 -21.15 -19.12
N SER A 3 -14.95 -21.50 -19.26
CA SER A 3 -13.97 -21.50 -18.17
C SER A 3 -13.18 -20.20 -18.21
N ILE A 4 -12.86 -19.67 -17.03
CA ILE A 4 -12.03 -18.48 -16.85
C ILE A 4 -10.84 -18.79 -15.94
N GLU A 5 -9.87 -17.89 -15.90
CA GLU A 5 -8.70 -18.00 -15.02
C GLU A 5 -9.06 -17.65 -13.56
N SER A 6 -8.54 -18.45 -12.64
CA SER A 6 -8.61 -18.24 -11.21
C SER A 6 -7.20 -18.23 -10.64
N TYR A 7 -6.81 -17.12 -10.04
CA TYR A 7 -5.47 -16.90 -9.49
C TYR A 7 -5.47 -17.07 -7.98
N THR A 8 -4.49 -17.82 -7.46
CA THR A 8 -4.29 -18.01 -6.02
C THR A 8 -2.86 -17.63 -5.66
N PRO A 9 -2.62 -16.53 -4.94
CA PRO A 9 -1.28 -16.19 -4.45
C PRO A 9 -0.77 -17.18 -3.40
N GLU A 10 0.54 -17.34 -3.32
CA GLU A 10 1.21 -18.22 -2.32
C GLU A 10 0.82 -17.87 -0.88
N PHE A 11 0.61 -16.59 -0.55
CA PHE A 11 0.15 -16.21 0.79
C PHE A 11 -1.22 -16.86 1.14
N VAL A 12 -2.10 -17.04 0.14
CA VAL A 12 -3.40 -17.71 0.35
C VAL A 12 -3.19 -19.21 0.60
N VAL A 13 -2.32 -19.84 -0.19
CA VAL A 13 -1.99 -21.27 -0.04
C VAL A 13 -1.49 -21.56 1.37
N ARG A 14 -0.59 -20.72 1.90
CA ARG A 14 -0.06 -20.86 3.26
C ARG A 14 -1.11 -20.63 4.34
N LEU A 15 -1.94 -19.60 4.17
CA LEU A 15 -3.05 -19.33 5.09
C LEU A 15 -4.08 -20.47 5.13
N GLN A 16 -4.27 -21.20 4.02
CA GLN A 16 -5.14 -22.37 3.96
C GLN A 16 -4.53 -23.63 4.61
N GLN A 17 -3.21 -23.80 4.53
CA GLN A 17 -2.52 -24.97 5.08
C GLN A 17 -2.42 -24.93 6.61
N ASP A 18 -2.22 -23.74 7.17
CA ASP A 18 -2.20 -23.53 8.60
C ASP A 18 -3.56 -22.97 9.03
N VAL A 19 -4.43 -23.80 9.59
CA VAL A 19 -5.79 -23.38 10.01
C VAL A 19 -5.77 -22.84 11.46
N GLY A 20 -4.59 -22.46 11.98
CA GLY A 20 -4.47 -21.88 13.32
C GLY A 20 -5.38 -20.66 13.50
N GLU A 21 -6.15 -20.66 14.59
CA GLU A 21 -7.01 -19.55 14.97
C GLU A 21 -6.17 -18.31 15.30
N CYS A 22 -6.29 -17.27 14.47
CA CYS A 22 -5.70 -15.97 14.76
C CYS A 22 -6.64 -15.19 15.68
N HIS A 23 -6.11 -14.68 16.80
CA HIS A 23 -6.88 -13.97 17.81
C HIS A 23 -6.67 -12.45 17.76
N CYS A 24 -6.08 -11.94 16.68
CA CYS A 24 -5.87 -10.51 16.50
C CYS A 24 -7.23 -9.78 16.35
N PRO A 25 -7.27 -8.45 16.59
CA PRO A 25 -8.51 -7.68 16.48
C PRO A 25 -9.22 -7.79 15.13
N GLY A 26 -8.47 -7.96 14.03
CA GLY A 26 -9.04 -8.11 12.69
C GLY A 26 -9.81 -9.41 12.45
N CYS A 27 -9.46 -10.48 13.17
CA CYS A 27 -10.12 -11.78 13.02
C CYS A 27 -11.40 -11.92 13.85
N GLN A 28 -11.67 -11.00 14.78
CA GLN A 28 -12.85 -11.07 15.65
C GLN A 28 -14.17 -10.93 14.89
N HIS A 29 -14.12 -10.43 13.64
CA HIS A 29 -15.30 -10.04 12.88
C HIS A 29 -15.57 -10.91 11.64
N GLN A 30 -14.54 -11.46 11.00
CA GLN A 30 -14.70 -12.27 9.78
C GLN A 30 -13.47 -13.15 9.47
N PRO A 31 -13.63 -14.25 8.70
CA PRO A 31 -12.50 -15.00 8.16
C PRO A 31 -11.59 -14.09 7.32
N SER A 32 -10.27 -14.28 7.43
CA SER A 32 -9.33 -13.47 6.65
C SER A 32 -9.35 -13.81 5.16
N LEU A 33 -9.60 -15.07 4.79
CA LEU A 33 -9.62 -15.50 3.38
C LEU A 33 -10.89 -15.02 2.66
N VAL A 34 -10.70 -14.45 1.47
CA VAL A 34 -11.79 -13.94 0.62
C VAL A 34 -11.59 -14.37 -0.83
N THR A 35 -12.69 -14.41 -1.58
CA THR A 35 -12.68 -14.64 -3.03
C THR A 35 -13.29 -13.45 -3.74
N LEU A 36 -12.51 -12.82 -4.61
CA LEU A 36 -12.93 -11.71 -5.46
C LEU A 36 -13.36 -12.27 -6.82
N ARG A 37 -14.47 -11.77 -7.37
CA ARG A 37 -15.11 -12.38 -8.55
C ARG A 37 -15.54 -11.32 -9.55
N TRP A 38 -15.12 -11.51 -10.79
CA TRP A 38 -15.55 -10.77 -11.97
C TRP A 38 -15.83 -11.76 -13.11
N GLN A 39 -16.50 -11.33 -14.18
CA GLN A 39 -16.81 -12.22 -15.31
C GLN A 39 -15.55 -12.77 -15.98
N GLU A 40 -14.46 -12.01 -15.96
CA GLU A 40 -13.21 -12.30 -16.66
C GLU A 40 -12.23 -13.11 -15.79
N GLN A 41 -12.27 -12.93 -14.47
CA GLN A 41 -11.29 -13.50 -13.55
C GLN A 41 -11.84 -13.74 -12.14
N ILE A 42 -11.25 -14.74 -11.46
CA ILE A 42 -11.41 -14.95 -10.02
C ILE A 42 -10.05 -14.75 -9.35
N ARG A 43 -10.01 -14.01 -8.23
CA ARG A 43 -8.80 -13.83 -7.42
C ARG A 43 -9.07 -14.34 -6.00
N GLN A 44 -8.26 -15.28 -5.53
CA GLN A 44 -8.24 -15.62 -4.12
C GLN A 44 -7.36 -14.62 -3.38
N SER A 45 -7.78 -14.16 -2.22
CA SER A 45 -7.02 -13.20 -1.44
C SER A 45 -7.27 -13.37 0.06
N ALA A 46 -6.71 -12.48 0.86
CA ALA A 46 -6.94 -12.39 2.28
C ALA A 46 -7.02 -10.92 2.71
N LEU A 47 -7.70 -10.66 3.81
CA LEU A 47 -7.87 -9.35 4.41
C LEU A 47 -6.62 -8.95 5.21
N LEU A 48 -5.95 -7.87 4.79
CA LEU A 48 -4.75 -7.33 5.43
C LEU A 48 -5.00 -6.85 6.87
N GLU A 49 -6.26 -6.64 7.25
CA GLU A 49 -6.68 -6.32 8.61
C GLU A 49 -6.34 -7.42 9.62
N CYS A 50 -6.04 -8.64 9.19
CA CYS A 50 -5.59 -9.74 10.04
C CYS A 50 -4.07 -9.74 10.16
N ASP A 51 -3.53 -9.72 11.39
CA ASP A 51 -2.08 -9.69 11.64
C ASP A 51 -1.37 -10.90 11.02
N ARG A 52 -1.98 -12.08 11.05
CA ARG A 52 -1.43 -13.29 10.41
C ARG A 52 -1.43 -13.19 8.89
N ALA A 53 -2.53 -12.69 8.30
CA ALA A 53 -2.60 -12.45 6.86
C ALA A 53 -1.58 -11.38 6.43
N ALA A 54 -1.46 -10.29 7.18
CA ALA A 54 -0.46 -9.26 6.97
C ALA A 54 0.97 -9.83 7.01
N GLY A 55 1.27 -10.74 7.93
CA GLY A 55 2.56 -11.44 7.95
C GLY A 55 2.84 -12.22 6.66
N GLU A 56 1.89 -13.03 6.19
CA GLU A 56 2.05 -13.83 4.96
C GLU A 56 2.04 -12.96 3.69
N ILE A 57 1.28 -11.87 3.66
CA ILE A 57 1.20 -10.94 2.53
C ILE A 57 2.46 -10.08 2.43
N LEU A 58 2.87 -9.46 3.54
CA LEU A 58 3.89 -8.41 3.55
C LEU A 58 5.30 -8.98 3.69
N CYS A 59 5.50 -9.96 4.57
CA CYS A 59 6.83 -10.36 5.02
C CYS A 59 7.39 -11.59 4.30
N ARG A 60 6.68 -12.13 3.30
CA ARG A 60 7.15 -13.26 2.47
C ARG A 60 7.61 -12.77 1.10
N GLU A 61 8.79 -13.18 0.69
CA GLU A 61 9.33 -12.80 -0.63
C GLU A 61 8.49 -13.37 -1.78
N ASP A 62 7.90 -14.54 -1.58
CA ASP A 62 7.10 -15.26 -2.56
C ASP A 62 5.58 -15.05 -2.41
N ALA A 63 5.13 -14.12 -1.56
CA ALA A 63 3.70 -13.89 -1.26
C ALA A 63 2.81 -13.82 -2.52
N PHE A 64 3.31 -13.14 -3.56
CA PHE A 64 2.59 -12.89 -4.82
C PHE A 64 2.96 -13.85 -5.95
N MET A 65 3.63 -14.98 -5.68
CA MET A 65 3.72 -16.08 -6.63
C MET A 65 2.30 -16.61 -6.90
N LEU A 66 1.85 -16.53 -8.15
CA LEU A 66 0.49 -16.89 -8.54
C LEU A 66 0.39 -18.36 -8.97
N HIS A 67 -0.59 -19.05 -8.41
CA HIS A 67 -1.03 -20.38 -8.85
C HIS A 67 -2.29 -20.24 -9.70
N GLU A 68 -2.19 -20.61 -10.97
CA GLU A 68 -3.29 -20.52 -11.94
C GLU A 68 -4.12 -21.80 -11.97
N SER A 69 -5.44 -21.64 -12.08
CA SER A 69 -6.38 -22.73 -12.26
C SER A 69 -7.55 -22.27 -13.13
N LEU A 70 -8.30 -23.21 -13.70
CA LEU A 70 -9.52 -22.91 -14.43
C LEU A 70 -10.73 -23.05 -13.51
N ALA A 71 -11.61 -22.06 -13.55
CA ALA A 71 -12.87 -22.06 -12.83
C ALA A 71 -14.05 -21.82 -13.79
N GLU A 72 -15.25 -22.19 -13.36
CA GLU A 72 -16.46 -21.83 -14.08
C GLU A 72 -16.66 -20.32 -14.03
N GLN A 73 -17.04 -19.72 -15.17
CA GLN A 73 -17.34 -18.30 -15.24
C GLN A 73 -18.43 -17.94 -14.22
N PRO A 74 -18.16 -17.04 -13.26
CA PRO A 74 -19.11 -16.67 -12.24
C PRO A 74 -20.19 -15.75 -12.82
N ASP A 75 -21.36 -15.76 -12.19
CA ASP A 75 -22.37 -14.74 -12.40
C ASP A 75 -21.97 -13.48 -11.60
N ALA A 76 -21.16 -12.63 -12.22
CA ALA A 76 -20.58 -11.42 -11.64
C ALA A 76 -20.64 -10.25 -12.63
N SER A 77 -20.23 -9.05 -12.20
CA SER A 77 -20.11 -7.89 -13.10
C SER A 77 -18.90 -8.06 -14.03
N PRO A 78 -19.00 -7.63 -15.30
CA PRO A 78 -17.85 -7.58 -16.20
C PRO A 78 -16.91 -6.44 -15.81
N LEU A 79 -15.61 -6.66 -16.00
CA LEU A 79 -14.60 -5.62 -15.84
C LEU A 79 -14.46 -4.78 -17.11
N ASP A 80 -14.34 -3.47 -16.89
CA ASP A 80 -13.96 -2.55 -17.96
C ASP A 80 -12.52 -2.88 -18.42
N PRO A 81 -12.27 -3.11 -19.72
CA PRO A 81 -10.93 -3.34 -20.25
C PRO A 81 -9.92 -2.26 -19.87
N ARG A 82 -10.36 -1.01 -19.71
CA ARG A 82 -9.51 0.11 -19.29
C ARG A 82 -9.06 -0.02 -17.83
N VAL A 83 -9.95 -0.52 -16.96
CA VAL A 83 -9.62 -0.84 -15.57
C VAL A 83 -8.62 -1.99 -15.52
N MET A 84 -8.81 -3.03 -16.34
CA MET A 84 -7.86 -4.15 -16.43
C MET A 84 -6.47 -3.68 -16.89
N ALA A 85 -6.41 -2.86 -17.95
CA ALA A 85 -5.15 -2.30 -18.46
C ALA A 85 -4.43 -1.44 -17.41
N MET A 86 -5.16 -0.58 -16.70
CA MET A 86 -4.60 0.24 -15.62
C MET A 86 -4.09 -0.63 -14.46
N ASN A 87 -4.87 -1.62 -14.03
CA ASN A 87 -4.48 -2.53 -12.95
C ASN A 87 -3.20 -3.29 -13.31
N GLN A 88 -3.14 -3.83 -14.53
CA GLN A 88 -1.97 -4.57 -14.99
C GLN A 88 -0.74 -3.65 -15.11
N ALA A 89 -0.90 -2.42 -15.60
CA ALA A 89 0.17 -1.44 -15.65
C ALA A 89 0.70 -1.10 -14.24
N ALA A 90 -0.18 -0.93 -13.25
CA ALA A 90 0.23 -0.71 -11.85
C ALA A 90 1.01 -1.90 -11.28
N ILE A 91 0.54 -3.14 -11.50
CA ILE A 91 1.26 -4.37 -11.11
C ILE A 91 2.64 -4.41 -11.78
N ASN A 92 2.70 -4.17 -13.09
CA ASN A 92 3.94 -4.18 -13.85
C ASN A 92 4.94 -3.15 -13.33
N LEU A 93 4.50 -1.94 -12.96
CA LEU A 93 5.37 -0.93 -12.36
C LEU A 93 5.98 -1.38 -11.03
N ALA A 94 5.20 -2.04 -10.16
CA ALA A 94 5.71 -2.54 -8.88
C ALA A 94 6.69 -3.70 -9.00
N ILE A 95 6.62 -4.51 -10.07
CA ILE A 95 7.54 -5.63 -10.30
C ILE A 95 8.69 -5.31 -11.25
N ALA A 96 8.60 -4.22 -12.02
CA ALA A 96 9.56 -3.89 -13.06
C ALA A 96 10.96 -3.54 -12.53
N SER A 97 11.08 -3.10 -11.28
CA SER A 97 12.36 -2.69 -10.72
C SER A 97 12.39 -2.79 -9.20
N ASP A 98 13.59 -2.88 -8.63
CA ASP A 98 13.83 -2.74 -7.18
C ASP A 98 13.90 -1.26 -6.75
N ALA A 99 13.24 -0.36 -7.48
CA ALA A 99 13.18 1.04 -7.12
C ALA A 99 12.48 1.23 -5.74
N PRO A 100 12.90 2.23 -4.94
CA PRO A 100 12.20 2.61 -3.72
C PRO A 100 10.71 2.83 -3.96
N ALA A 101 9.88 2.48 -2.98
CA ALA A 101 8.42 2.57 -3.09
C ALA A 101 7.94 3.98 -3.45
N GLU A 102 8.60 5.03 -2.95
CA GLU A 102 8.31 6.42 -3.33
C GLU A 102 8.41 6.66 -4.84
N GLN A 103 9.41 6.07 -5.50
CA GLN A 103 9.65 6.25 -6.94
C GLN A 103 8.63 5.46 -7.78
N VAL A 104 8.25 4.27 -7.31
CA VAL A 104 7.18 3.48 -7.93
C VAL A 104 5.85 4.23 -7.83
N LEU A 105 5.50 4.72 -6.64
CA LEU A 105 4.28 5.49 -6.40
C LEU A 105 4.27 6.80 -7.20
N TYR A 106 5.39 7.52 -7.29
CA TYR A 106 5.49 8.70 -8.15
C TYR A 106 5.22 8.35 -9.62
N THR A 107 5.83 7.25 -10.11
CA THR A 107 5.64 6.79 -11.49
C THR A 107 4.19 6.39 -11.76
N LEU A 108 3.54 5.75 -10.80
CA LEU A 108 2.12 5.45 -10.83
C LEU A 108 1.25 6.71 -10.88
N GLY A 109 1.60 7.76 -10.12
CA GLY A 109 0.94 9.06 -10.21
C GLY A 109 1.06 9.69 -11.61
N VAL A 110 2.21 9.57 -12.26
CA VAL A 110 2.42 10.00 -13.65
C VAL A 110 1.59 9.18 -14.63
N LEU A 111 1.53 7.86 -14.45
CA LEU A 111 0.67 6.96 -15.25
C LEU A 111 -0.79 7.42 -15.16
N LEU A 112 -1.30 7.60 -13.94
CA LEU A 112 -2.69 8.02 -13.71
C LEU A 112 -2.98 9.38 -14.35
N SER A 113 -2.13 10.37 -14.10
CA SER A 113 -2.26 11.71 -14.66
C SER A 113 -2.35 11.70 -16.19
N LYS A 114 -1.50 10.91 -16.87
CA LYS A 114 -1.46 10.83 -18.33
C LYS A 114 -2.53 9.90 -18.93
N SER A 115 -2.98 8.92 -18.17
CA SER A 115 -4.01 7.96 -18.60
C SER A 115 -5.42 8.56 -18.66
N ARG A 116 -5.63 9.71 -18.02
CA ARG A 116 -6.94 10.38 -17.92
C ARG A 116 -7.55 10.66 -19.29
N GLU A 117 -6.72 11.09 -20.23
CA GLU A 117 -7.09 11.43 -21.60
C GLU A 117 -7.12 10.22 -22.56
N GLN A 118 -6.66 9.05 -22.10
CA GLN A 118 -6.63 7.83 -22.91
C GLN A 118 -7.99 7.13 -22.84
N SER A 119 -8.62 6.91 -23.99
CA SER A 119 -9.88 6.18 -24.10
C SER A 119 -9.65 4.68 -24.33
N GLU A 120 -8.56 4.31 -25.00
CA GLU A 120 -8.30 2.93 -25.40
C GLU A 120 -7.39 2.21 -24.39
N PRO A 121 -7.71 0.97 -23.97
CA PRO A 121 -6.89 0.19 -23.04
C PRO A 121 -5.44 0.03 -23.47
N GLN A 122 -5.18 -0.18 -24.76
CA GLN A 122 -3.82 -0.38 -25.30
C GLN A 122 -2.93 0.85 -25.13
N GLN A 123 -3.51 2.05 -25.08
CA GLN A 123 -2.76 3.28 -24.82
C GLN A 123 -2.24 3.32 -23.38
N ILE A 124 -3.04 2.82 -22.43
CA ILE A 124 -2.64 2.70 -21.02
C ILE A 124 -1.55 1.63 -20.87
N GLU A 125 -1.70 0.49 -21.53
CA GLU A 125 -0.69 -0.58 -21.55
C GLU A 125 0.66 -0.06 -22.07
N THR A 126 0.66 0.57 -23.24
CA THR A 126 1.87 1.14 -23.86
C THR A 126 2.53 2.17 -22.95
N LEU A 127 1.74 3.09 -22.38
CA LEU A 127 2.24 4.09 -21.44
C LEU A 127 2.83 3.45 -20.17
N GLY A 128 2.20 2.40 -19.65
CA GLY A 128 2.70 1.64 -18.50
C GLY A 128 4.05 0.99 -18.79
N GLU A 129 4.21 0.37 -19.96
CA GLU A 129 5.47 -0.22 -20.42
C GLU A 129 6.58 0.82 -20.58
N GLU A 130 6.26 1.96 -21.19
CA GLU A 130 7.21 3.09 -21.34
C GLU A 130 7.68 3.61 -19.97
N LEU A 131 6.75 3.82 -19.04
CA LEU A 131 7.06 4.30 -17.69
C LEU A 131 7.86 3.27 -16.89
N ALA A 132 7.57 1.97 -17.03
CA ALA A 132 8.37 0.91 -16.43
C ALA A 132 9.82 0.93 -16.96
N GLY A 133 10.01 1.13 -18.27
CA GLY A 133 11.32 1.30 -18.87
C GLY A 133 12.07 2.53 -18.33
N LEU A 134 11.39 3.67 -18.20
CA LEU A 134 11.96 4.90 -17.64
C LEU A 134 12.33 4.75 -16.15
N LEU A 135 11.54 3.99 -15.40
CA LEU A 135 11.82 3.67 -14.00
C LEU A 135 13.08 2.81 -13.87
N GLN A 136 13.20 1.75 -14.66
CA GLN A 136 14.40 0.90 -14.71
C GLN A 136 15.67 1.66 -15.12
N GLN A 137 15.53 2.64 -16.02
CA GLN A 137 16.64 3.49 -16.47
C GLN A 137 17.01 4.59 -15.45
N GLY A 138 16.25 4.73 -14.36
CA GLY A 138 16.46 5.76 -13.33
C GLY A 138 16.00 7.17 -13.71
N ALA A 139 15.34 7.35 -14.87
CA ALA A 139 14.84 8.64 -15.31
C ALA A 139 13.71 9.14 -14.39
N MET A 140 12.85 8.23 -13.93
CA MET A 140 11.79 8.56 -12.98
C MET A 140 12.33 8.99 -11.62
N ALA A 141 13.42 8.37 -11.16
CA ALA A 141 14.11 8.77 -9.93
C ALA A 141 14.67 10.19 -10.04
N GLN A 142 15.28 10.54 -11.18
CA GLN A 142 15.81 11.89 -11.41
C GLN A 142 14.70 12.95 -11.45
N ALA A 143 13.56 12.64 -12.07
CA ALA A 143 12.40 13.53 -12.08
C ALA A 143 11.82 13.72 -10.66
N PHE A 144 11.74 12.63 -9.89
CA PHE A 144 11.29 12.66 -8.50
C PHE A 144 12.17 13.57 -7.62
N GLU A 145 13.49 13.51 -7.77
CA GLU A 145 14.43 14.36 -7.02
C GLU A 145 14.32 15.86 -7.33
N GLN A 146 13.74 16.23 -8.47
CA GLN A 146 13.53 17.63 -8.85
C GLN A 146 12.23 18.21 -8.29
N LEU A 147 11.38 17.39 -7.67
CA LEU A 147 10.12 17.86 -7.11
C LEU A 147 10.37 18.77 -5.89
N PRO A 148 9.62 19.90 -5.80
CA PRO A 148 9.64 20.74 -4.61
C PRO A 148 9.03 19.99 -3.42
N VAL A 149 9.58 20.21 -2.24
CA VAL A 149 9.04 19.66 -0.99
C VAL A 149 7.86 20.52 -0.54
N ILE A 150 6.71 19.88 -0.27
CA ILE A 150 5.48 20.53 0.20
C ILE A 150 5.02 19.84 1.49
N ASP A 151 5.51 20.33 2.63
CA ASP A 151 5.27 19.69 3.94
C ASP A 151 3.84 19.82 4.45
N THR A 152 3.05 20.77 3.94
CA THR A 152 1.70 21.04 4.45
C THR A 152 0.84 19.77 4.53
N TRP A 153 0.87 18.95 3.49
CA TRP A 153 0.09 17.72 3.41
C TRP A 153 0.66 16.59 4.27
N LYS A 154 1.99 16.53 4.41
CA LYS A 154 2.65 15.60 5.33
C LYS A 154 2.31 15.89 6.78
N LEU A 155 2.32 17.17 7.17
CA LEU A 155 1.96 17.62 8.52
C LEU A 155 0.51 17.30 8.85
N GLU A 156 -0.40 17.48 7.88
CA GLU A 156 -1.80 17.08 8.03
C GLU A 156 -1.94 15.57 8.20
N ALA A 157 -1.30 14.78 7.33
CA ALA A 157 -1.31 13.32 7.41
C ALA A 157 -0.71 12.79 8.72
N LEU A 158 0.39 13.38 9.20
CA LEU A 158 1.02 13.04 10.47
C LEU A 158 0.10 13.37 11.65
N ARG A 159 -0.61 14.51 11.58
CA ARG A 159 -1.61 14.88 12.59
C ARG A 159 -2.79 13.93 12.58
N MET A 160 -3.26 13.48 11.42
CA MET A 160 -4.31 12.48 11.34
C MET A 160 -3.87 11.15 11.95
N LEU A 161 -2.67 10.68 11.59
CA LEU A 161 -2.10 9.44 12.13
C LEU A 161 -2.07 9.45 13.66
N SER A 162 -1.74 10.60 14.26
CA SER A 162 -1.72 10.79 15.72
C SER A 162 -3.07 10.60 16.42
N ARG A 163 -4.16 10.64 15.66
CA ARG A 163 -5.54 10.47 16.14
C ARG A 163 -6.12 9.10 15.79
N CYS A 164 -5.38 8.28 15.04
CA CYS A 164 -5.80 6.93 14.73
C CYS A 164 -5.68 6.07 15.99
N GLU A 165 -6.79 5.43 16.36
CA GLU A 165 -6.74 4.32 17.30
C GLU A 165 -6.12 3.12 16.58
N LEU A 166 -4.88 2.77 16.97
CA LEU A 166 -4.15 1.62 16.45
C LEU A 166 -4.31 0.46 17.43
N ASP A 167 -5.27 -0.41 17.14
CA ASP A 167 -5.46 -1.65 17.87
C ASP A 167 -4.47 -2.71 17.35
N ALA A 168 -3.17 -2.51 17.58
CA ALA A 168 -2.11 -3.41 17.12
C ALA A 168 -1.78 -4.46 18.18
N SER A 169 -1.57 -5.72 17.78
CA SER A 169 -1.18 -6.81 18.69
C SER A 169 0.30 -6.72 19.09
N LEU A 170 0.66 -5.66 19.80
CA LEU A 170 2.02 -5.39 20.28
C LEU A 170 2.16 -5.83 21.74
N ASP A 171 3.39 -6.06 22.20
CA ASP A 171 3.63 -6.20 23.63
C ASP A 171 3.25 -4.91 24.39
N PRO A 172 2.86 -5.01 25.67
CA PRO A 172 2.33 -3.86 26.41
C PRO A 172 3.26 -2.64 26.46
N LEU A 173 4.58 -2.85 26.53
CA LEU A 173 5.53 -1.74 26.63
C LEU A 173 5.67 -1.05 25.27
N THR A 174 5.77 -1.81 24.18
CA THR A 174 5.82 -1.28 22.82
C THR A 174 4.54 -0.53 22.47
N GLY A 175 3.37 -1.12 22.75
CA GLY A 175 2.07 -0.49 22.54
C GLY A 175 1.91 0.82 23.33
N MET A 176 2.26 0.82 24.61
CA MET A 176 2.25 2.04 25.43
C MET A 176 3.18 3.12 24.86
N THR A 177 4.40 2.75 24.46
CA THR A 177 5.37 3.70 23.90
C THR A 177 4.85 4.36 22.62
N LEU A 178 4.27 3.57 21.71
CA LEU A 178 3.67 4.08 20.48
C LEU A 178 2.51 5.04 20.77
N VAL A 179 1.61 4.67 21.69
CA VAL A 179 0.48 5.52 22.08
C VAL A 179 0.97 6.84 22.67
N LEU A 180 2.01 6.85 23.50
CA LEU A 180 2.60 8.08 24.02
C LEU A 180 3.17 8.96 22.91
N LYS A 181 3.85 8.37 21.91
CA LYS A 181 4.39 9.09 20.76
C LYS A 181 3.31 9.71 19.87
N LEU A 182 2.23 8.97 19.61
CA LEU A 182 1.09 9.50 18.86
C LEU A 182 0.40 10.63 19.64
N ASN A 183 0.22 10.48 20.96
CA ASN A 183 -0.32 11.55 21.79
C ASN A 183 0.57 12.80 21.80
N GLU A 184 1.90 12.63 21.84
CA GLU A 184 2.86 13.73 21.70
C GLU A 184 2.62 14.49 20.39
N ILE A 185 2.60 13.78 19.25
CA ILE A 185 2.30 14.38 17.94
C ILE A 185 0.98 15.14 17.94
N ASN A 186 -0.08 14.59 18.54
CA ASN A 186 -1.41 15.21 18.50
C ASN A 186 -1.44 16.58 19.21
N VAL A 187 -0.61 16.79 20.23
CA VAL A 187 -0.59 18.03 21.03
C VAL A 187 0.46 19.06 20.61
N LEU A 188 1.42 18.69 19.74
CA LEU A 188 2.48 19.60 19.31
C LEU A 188 1.94 20.83 18.55
N THR A 189 2.58 21.99 18.73
CA THR A 189 2.29 23.17 17.90
C THR A 189 2.73 22.92 16.45
N PRO A 190 2.20 23.64 15.45
CA PRO A 190 2.58 23.44 14.05
C PRO A 190 4.09 23.51 13.79
N ARG A 191 4.80 24.42 14.48
CA ARG A 191 6.25 24.56 14.37
C ARG A 191 6.99 23.32 14.86
N TYR A 192 6.68 22.87 16.08
CA TYR A 192 7.35 21.68 16.63
C TYR A 192 6.98 20.40 15.89
N LEU A 193 5.76 20.33 15.33
CA LEU A 193 5.39 19.20 14.46
C LEU A 193 6.24 19.19 13.18
N GLN A 194 6.54 20.35 12.61
CA GLN A 194 7.44 20.45 11.45
C GLN A 194 8.86 20.01 11.80
N ASP A 195 9.39 20.49 12.92
CA ASP A 195 10.71 20.06 13.40
C ASP A 195 10.76 18.54 13.60
N MET A 196 9.74 17.95 14.23
CA MET A 196 9.62 16.50 14.42
C MET A 196 9.51 15.73 13.10
N LEU A 197 8.71 16.20 12.14
CA LEU A 197 8.59 15.56 10.83
C LEU A 197 9.97 15.51 10.14
N GLN A 198 10.72 16.61 10.17
CA GLN A 198 12.07 16.66 9.60
C GLN A 198 13.02 15.67 10.30
N GLU A 199 12.97 15.58 11.63
CA GLU A 199 13.78 14.61 12.39
C GLU A 199 13.45 13.16 12.01
N LEU A 200 12.16 12.83 11.85
CA LEU A 200 11.73 11.49 11.45
C LEU A 200 12.18 11.14 10.02
N GLU A 201 12.04 12.09 9.08
CA GLU A 201 12.39 11.85 7.67
C GLU A 201 13.90 11.82 7.42
N GLN A 202 14.68 12.55 8.22
CA GLN A 202 16.14 12.62 8.09
C GLN A 202 16.88 11.54 8.89
N ASP A 203 16.18 10.70 9.66
CA ASP A 203 16.80 9.60 10.38
C ASP A 203 17.36 8.56 9.38
N THR A 204 18.68 8.51 9.26
CA THR A 204 19.39 7.57 8.38
C THR A 204 19.04 6.09 8.65
N ARG A 205 18.60 5.75 9.87
CA ARG A 205 18.15 4.40 10.23
C ARG A 205 16.81 4.07 9.57
N LEU A 206 15.92 5.05 9.40
CA LEU A 206 14.70 4.87 8.63
C LEU A 206 15.02 4.56 7.17
N ALA A 207 15.93 5.32 6.55
CA ALA A 207 16.34 5.06 5.16
C ALA A 207 16.94 3.66 5.00
N ALA A 208 17.80 3.23 5.92
CA ALA A 208 18.37 1.88 5.92
C ALA A 208 17.31 0.78 6.14
N PHE A 209 16.32 1.05 7.01
CA PHE A 209 15.20 0.13 7.23
C PHE A 209 14.35 -0.03 5.96
N LEU A 210 13.94 1.07 5.33
CA LEU A 210 13.14 1.04 4.09
C LEU A 210 13.88 0.31 2.95
N GLN A 211 15.20 0.50 2.85
CA GLN A 211 16.02 -0.21 1.85
C GLN A 211 16.09 -1.73 2.13
N SER A 212 16.36 -2.12 3.37
CA SER A 212 16.45 -3.53 3.76
C SER A 212 15.11 -4.26 3.71
N HIS A 213 14.00 -3.53 3.91
CA HIS A 213 12.63 -4.05 3.89
C HIS A 213 11.86 -3.61 2.64
N HIS A 214 12.55 -3.30 1.53
CA HIS A 214 11.90 -2.83 0.30
C HIS A 214 10.82 -3.81 -0.20
N SER A 215 11.02 -5.12 -0.01
CA SER A 215 10.06 -6.16 -0.37
C SER A 215 8.74 -6.05 0.38
N VAL A 216 8.74 -5.60 1.64
CA VAL A 216 7.52 -5.36 2.45
C VAL A 216 6.66 -4.28 1.82
N PHE A 217 7.27 -3.17 1.41
CA PHE A 217 6.54 -2.06 0.79
C PHE A 217 6.13 -2.36 -0.65
N ARG A 218 6.93 -3.14 -1.39
CA ARG A 218 6.53 -3.70 -2.68
C ARG A 218 5.31 -4.60 -2.52
N ASN A 219 5.33 -5.52 -1.55
CA ASN A 219 4.21 -6.42 -1.26
C ASN A 219 2.96 -5.67 -0.81
N LEU A 220 3.11 -4.57 -0.06
CA LEU A 220 1.99 -3.67 0.23
C LEU A 220 1.37 -3.13 -1.06
N MET A 221 2.16 -2.61 -2.00
CA MET A 221 1.64 -2.11 -3.28
C MET A 221 1.00 -3.23 -4.11
N LEU A 222 1.65 -4.40 -4.21
CA LEU A 222 1.10 -5.55 -4.93
C LEU A 222 -0.20 -6.03 -4.30
N TYR A 223 -0.32 -5.99 -2.97
CA TYR A 223 -1.57 -6.27 -2.27
C TYR A 223 -2.67 -5.30 -2.72
N GLU A 224 -2.39 -4.00 -2.71
CA GLU A 224 -3.35 -2.99 -3.13
C GLU A 224 -3.79 -3.20 -4.58
N PHE A 225 -2.84 -3.50 -5.46
CA PHE A 225 -3.12 -3.69 -6.88
C PHE A 225 -3.88 -4.98 -7.14
N TYR A 226 -3.53 -6.05 -6.44
CA TYR A 226 -4.15 -7.35 -6.64
C TYR A 226 -5.53 -7.46 -5.96
N HIS A 227 -5.61 -7.12 -4.68
CA HIS A 227 -6.81 -7.27 -3.85
C HIS A 227 -7.88 -6.23 -4.17
N HIS A 228 -7.50 -4.96 -4.31
CA HIS A 228 -8.49 -3.88 -4.53
C HIS A 228 -8.72 -3.58 -6.01
N LEU A 229 -8.12 -4.34 -6.92
CA LEU A 229 -8.10 -4.03 -8.36
C LEU A 229 -7.70 -2.56 -8.58
N PHE A 230 -6.68 -2.09 -7.85
CA PHE A 230 -6.29 -0.68 -7.87
C PHE A 230 -6.16 -0.14 -9.30
N PRO A 231 -6.64 1.08 -9.58
CA PRO A 231 -7.24 2.05 -8.64
C PRO A 231 -8.73 1.82 -8.34
N GLY A 232 -9.30 0.69 -8.74
CA GLY A 232 -10.71 0.35 -8.58
C GLY A 232 -11.49 0.48 -9.87
N GLU A 233 -12.75 0.04 -9.83
CA GLU A 233 -13.63 -0.03 -11.01
C GLU A 233 -14.14 1.35 -11.45
N ASP A 234 -14.27 2.31 -10.53
CA ASP A 234 -14.73 3.67 -10.84
C ASP A 234 -13.57 4.57 -11.27
N VAL A 235 -13.50 4.84 -12.56
CA VAL A 235 -12.48 5.70 -13.19
C VAL A 235 -12.51 7.14 -12.62
N ALA A 236 -13.67 7.64 -12.19
CA ALA A 236 -13.76 8.99 -11.61
C ALA A 236 -13.02 9.10 -10.27
N GLU A 237 -12.84 7.99 -9.56
CA GLU A 237 -12.22 7.93 -8.24
C GLU A 237 -10.72 7.60 -8.29
N TRP A 238 -10.15 7.30 -9.46
CA TRP A 238 -8.77 6.82 -9.57
C TRP A 238 -7.73 7.74 -8.91
N GLU A 239 -7.85 9.06 -9.12
CA GLU A 239 -6.93 10.02 -8.51
C GLU A 239 -7.07 10.02 -6.97
N GLN A 240 -8.29 9.87 -6.44
CA GLN A 240 -8.52 9.77 -4.99
C GLN A 240 -7.96 8.48 -4.42
N GLN A 241 -8.15 7.34 -5.10
CA GLN A 241 -7.61 6.06 -4.66
C GLN A 241 -6.08 6.08 -4.64
N TYR A 242 -5.45 6.78 -5.59
CA TYR A 242 -4.01 7.05 -5.55
C TYR A 242 -3.58 7.90 -4.34
N HIS A 243 -4.32 8.98 -4.06
CA HIS A 243 -4.04 9.78 -2.87
C HIS A 243 -4.14 8.93 -1.59
N HIS A 244 -5.17 8.09 -1.48
CA HIS A 244 -5.36 7.18 -0.36
C HIS A 244 -4.20 6.19 -0.21
N LEU A 245 -3.71 5.64 -1.32
CA LEU A 245 -2.53 4.78 -1.35
C LEU A 245 -1.29 5.51 -0.82
N CYS A 246 -1.04 6.74 -1.27
CA CYS A 246 0.08 7.56 -0.81
C CYS A 246 -0.03 7.91 0.68
N GLN A 247 -1.24 8.23 1.17
CA GLN A 247 -1.50 8.47 2.59
C GLN A 247 -1.25 7.24 3.46
N ARG A 248 -1.64 6.05 2.96
CA ARG A 248 -1.37 4.78 3.65
C ARG A 248 0.12 4.48 3.69
N TYR A 249 0.81 4.61 2.56
CA TYR A 249 2.27 4.48 2.49
C TYR A 249 2.96 5.41 3.48
N PHE A 250 2.64 6.71 3.44
CA PHE A 250 3.21 7.71 4.36
C PHE A 250 2.93 7.37 5.82
N SER A 251 1.70 6.99 6.16
CA SER A 251 1.34 6.60 7.53
C SER A 251 2.21 5.46 8.04
N LEU A 252 2.39 4.42 7.23
CA LEU A 252 3.16 3.23 7.58
C LEU A 252 4.65 3.56 7.71
N LYS A 253 5.20 4.36 6.79
CA LYS A 253 6.56 4.89 6.88
C LYS A 253 6.77 5.67 8.18
N MET A 254 5.83 6.53 8.56
CA MET A 254 5.90 7.30 9.80
C MET A 254 5.77 6.42 11.06
N LEU A 255 4.94 5.37 11.04
CA LEU A 255 4.89 4.40 12.14
C LEU A 255 6.23 3.68 12.33
N CYS A 256 6.87 3.26 11.24
CA CYS A 256 8.22 2.69 11.30
C CYS A 256 9.23 3.71 11.84
N ALA A 257 9.16 4.97 11.42
CA ALA A 257 10.03 6.04 11.91
C ALA A 257 9.89 6.24 13.42
N LEU A 258 8.65 6.24 13.94
CA LEU A 258 8.39 6.37 15.38
C LEU A 258 8.93 5.19 16.20
N PHE A 259 8.85 3.98 15.66
CA PHE A 259 9.45 2.79 16.28
C PHE A 259 10.97 2.93 16.36
N ILE A 260 11.61 3.28 15.23
CA ILE A 260 13.06 3.45 15.15
C ILE A 260 13.55 4.56 16.09
N GLN A 261 12.87 5.71 16.10
CA GLN A 261 13.22 6.82 17.00
C GLN A 261 13.08 6.43 18.48
N SER A 262 12.15 5.52 18.79
CA SER A 262 11.88 5.04 20.15
C SER A 262 12.69 3.79 20.53
N GLU A 263 13.64 3.35 19.69
CA GLU A 263 14.43 2.13 19.85
C GLU A 263 13.57 0.86 20.04
N LEU A 264 12.38 0.84 19.42
CA LEU A 264 11.49 -0.32 19.42
C LEU A 264 11.89 -1.28 18.29
N THR A 265 11.61 -2.57 18.49
CA THR A 265 11.93 -3.60 17.50
C THR A 265 10.90 -3.59 16.37
N LEU A 266 11.38 -3.61 15.12
CA LEU A 266 10.57 -3.79 13.92
C LEU A 266 10.92 -5.13 13.26
N ASP A 267 10.49 -6.21 13.88
CA ASP A 267 10.50 -7.54 13.27
C ASP A 267 9.21 -7.79 12.45
N ASN A 268 9.14 -8.93 11.78
CA ASN A 268 8.00 -9.27 10.93
C ASN A 268 6.67 -9.29 11.70
N GLU A 269 6.67 -9.68 12.98
CA GLU A 269 5.47 -9.71 13.81
C GLU A 269 4.97 -8.29 14.09
N ASN A 270 5.86 -7.39 14.52
CA ASN A 270 5.50 -5.99 14.77
C ASN A 270 5.12 -5.25 13.49
N ILE A 271 5.82 -5.50 12.37
CA ILE A 271 5.46 -4.94 11.06
C ILE A 271 4.04 -5.37 10.68
N ALA A 272 3.74 -6.67 10.75
CA ALA A 272 2.43 -7.20 10.41
C ALA A 272 1.32 -6.62 11.30
N ALA A 273 1.55 -6.56 12.62
CA ALA A 273 0.59 -5.98 13.57
C ALA A 273 0.33 -4.49 13.32
N LEU A 274 1.36 -3.70 13.04
CA LEU A 274 1.24 -2.28 12.74
C LEU A 274 0.47 -2.02 11.44
N PHE A 275 0.81 -2.76 10.39
CA PHE A 275 0.20 -2.57 9.08
C PHE A 275 -1.26 -3.03 9.09
N ALA A 276 -1.56 -4.15 9.75
CA ALA A 276 -2.93 -4.62 9.97
C ALA A 276 -3.75 -3.63 10.80
N ALA A 277 -3.19 -3.10 11.89
CA ALA A 277 -3.87 -2.09 12.72
C ALA A 277 -4.14 -0.80 11.95
N ARG A 278 -3.18 -0.33 11.14
CA ARG A 278 -3.39 0.83 10.26
C ARG A 278 -4.46 0.55 9.21
N GLN A 279 -4.53 -0.67 8.68
CA GLN A 279 -5.55 -1.09 7.72
C GLN A 279 -6.95 -1.07 8.32
N ARG A 280 -7.11 -1.55 9.57
CA ARG A 280 -8.38 -1.51 10.30
C ARG A 280 -8.92 -0.08 10.46
N ASN A 281 -8.03 0.91 10.48
CA ASN A 281 -8.40 2.31 10.57
C ASN A 281 -8.65 2.92 9.17
N THR A 282 -9.92 3.19 8.83
CA THR A 282 -10.29 3.73 7.51
C THR A 282 -10.23 5.25 7.43
N ALA A 283 -9.64 5.94 8.43
CA ALA A 283 -9.50 7.38 8.38
C ALA A 283 -8.55 7.79 7.25
N ILE A 284 -9.14 8.45 6.25
CA ILE A 284 -8.48 8.93 5.05
C ILE A 284 -9.06 10.31 4.75
N VAL A 285 -8.23 11.24 4.25
CA VAL A 285 -8.68 12.58 3.88
C VAL A 285 -8.85 12.65 2.38
N VAL A 286 -10.05 13.04 1.96
CA VAL A 286 -10.34 13.34 0.56
C VAL A 286 -9.66 14.65 0.20
N SER A 287 -9.05 14.71 -0.98
CA SER A 287 -8.34 15.89 -1.44
C SER A 287 -9.04 16.54 -2.63
N ASP A 288 -9.04 17.87 -2.70
CA ASP A 288 -9.47 18.59 -3.90
C ASP A 288 -8.46 18.49 -5.06
N ASN A 289 -7.21 18.09 -4.78
CA ASN A 289 -6.17 17.85 -5.77
C ASN A 289 -5.39 16.57 -5.44
N PRO A 290 -6.00 15.39 -5.68
CA PRO A 290 -5.50 14.11 -5.14
C PRO A 290 -4.12 13.71 -5.66
N LEU A 291 -3.82 14.00 -6.94
CA LEU A 291 -2.51 13.71 -7.51
C LEU A 291 -1.40 14.56 -6.85
N LEU A 292 -1.63 15.87 -6.69
CA LEU A 292 -0.63 16.76 -6.08
C LEU A 292 -0.41 16.42 -4.60
N THR A 293 -1.49 16.22 -3.85
CA THR A 293 -1.39 15.88 -2.42
C THR A 293 -0.75 14.51 -2.24
N GLY A 294 -1.12 13.51 -3.06
CA GLY A 294 -0.50 12.19 -3.07
C GLY A 294 1.01 12.26 -3.32
N ILE A 295 1.44 12.95 -4.37
CA ILE A 295 2.88 13.12 -4.70
C ILE A 295 3.62 13.86 -3.57
N SER A 296 2.99 14.86 -2.93
CA SER A 296 3.60 15.63 -1.85
C SER A 296 3.93 14.78 -0.62
N LEU A 297 3.22 13.66 -0.41
CA LEU A 297 3.45 12.72 0.69
C LEU A 297 4.64 11.79 0.45
N LEU A 298 5.13 11.70 -0.78
CA LEU A 298 6.21 10.78 -1.15
C LEU A 298 7.60 11.41 -0.97
N ARG A 299 7.71 12.73 -1.19
CA ARG A 299 8.99 13.46 -1.09
C ARG A 299 9.43 13.67 0.34
#